data_AF-A0A3N5ZZF3-F1
#
_entry.id   AF-A0A3N5ZZF3-F1
#
_cell.length_a   1.000
_cell.length_b   1.000
_cell.length_c   1.000
_cell.angle_alpha   90.00
_cell.angle_beta   90.00
_cell.angle_gamma   90.00
#
_symmetry.space_group_name_H-M   'P 1'
#
loop_
_entity.id
_entity.type
_entity.pdbx_description
1 polymer ?
#
loop_
_entity_poly.entity_id
_entity_poly.type
_entity_poly.pdbx_seq_one_letter_code
_entity_poly.pdbx_strand_id
1 'polypeptide(L)'
;MSQRVQHTLAVCLCLSLAVFLAGCEPTKPQPRQVVTIPDGEIDPTLWGRAFPEEFELWKKTEEPVSARRSKYKTGMDSGPVTMDKLSHFPYMALLFNGWGFGVEYNEPRGHAYMVRDQLEIDSSRLGAGGVCLSCKSPYAPKLHQEMGVDYFRKPFKEVLSRIPEANRDLGVACIDCHDNKDMSLRISRGFTLVEAFKSMGVDPAKLTRQEMRS
;
A
#
# COMPACT_ATOMS: atom_id res chain seq x y z
N MET A 1 -39.19 -44.02 28.02
CA MET A 1 -37.93 -43.33 28.37
C MET A 1 -38.13 -42.68 29.73
N SER A 2 -37.23 -42.93 30.70
CA SER A 2 -37.34 -42.41 32.07
C SER A 2 -37.23 -40.88 32.07
N GLN A 3 -38.02 -40.20 32.91
CA GLN A 3 -38.05 -38.74 33.12
C GLN A 3 -36.64 -38.14 33.21
N ARG A 4 -35.69 -38.87 33.81
CA ARG A 4 -34.27 -38.45 33.90
C ARG A 4 -33.61 -38.23 32.54
N VAL A 5 -33.88 -39.08 31.55
CA VAL A 5 -33.29 -38.98 30.20
C VAL A 5 -33.82 -37.76 29.45
N GLN A 6 -35.10 -37.40 29.64
CA GLN A 6 -35.69 -36.20 29.07
C GLN A 6 -35.11 -34.92 29.69
N HIS A 7 -34.88 -34.90 31.00
CA HIS A 7 -34.24 -33.76 31.66
C HIS A 7 -32.78 -33.59 31.22
N THR A 8 -32.01 -34.67 31.09
CA THR A 8 -30.61 -34.58 30.62
C THR A 8 -30.54 -34.07 29.17
N LEU A 9 -31.42 -34.54 28.28
CA LEU A 9 -31.47 -34.03 26.90
C LEU A 9 -31.85 -32.55 26.83
N ALA A 10 -32.81 -32.11 27.65
CA ALA A 10 -33.24 -30.72 27.70
C ALA A 10 -32.11 -29.80 28.18
N VAL A 11 -31.36 -30.21 29.22
CA VAL A 11 -30.21 -29.44 29.72
C VAL A 11 -29.10 -29.33 28.67
N CYS A 12 -28.78 -30.43 27.97
CA CYS A 12 -27.77 -30.40 26.91
C CYS A 12 -28.17 -29.51 25.73
N LEU A 13 -29.47 -29.50 25.36
CA LEU A 13 -29.99 -28.64 24.30
C LEU A 13 -29.98 -27.16 24.69
N CYS A 14 -30.28 -26.85 25.96
CA CYS A 14 -30.20 -25.48 26.47
C CYS A 14 -28.74 -24.99 26.53
N LEU A 15 -27.79 -25.85 26.94
CA LEU A 15 -26.37 -25.48 26.96
C LEU A 15 -25.81 -25.25 25.56
N SER A 16 -26.14 -26.11 24.59
CA SER A 16 -25.68 -25.94 23.21
C SER A 16 -26.26 -24.68 22.56
N LEU A 17 -27.53 -24.37 22.84
CA LEU A 17 -28.16 -23.12 22.40
C LEU A 17 -27.51 -21.89 23.05
N ALA A 18 -27.15 -21.94 24.32
CA ALA A 18 -26.45 -20.85 25.01
C ALA A 18 -25.05 -20.59 24.44
N VAL A 19 -24.29 -21.63 24.10
CA VAL A 19 -22.98 -21.51 23.46
C VAL A 19 -23.10 -20.94 22.04
N PHE A 20 -24.10 -21.38 21.27
CA PHE A 20 -24.37 -20.81 19.94
C PHE A 20 -24.73 -19.32 20.01
N LEU A 21 -25.53 -18.92 20.99
CA LEU A 21 -25.92 -17.52 21.19
C LEU A 21 -24.73 -16.65 21.65
N ALA A 22 -23.84 -17.18 22.49
CA ALA A 22 -22.63 -16.47 22.91
C ALA A 22 -21.60 -16.31 21.78
N GLY A 23 -21.54 -17.27 20.85
CA GLY A 23 -20.66 -17.18 19.66
C GLY A 23 -21.12 -16.15 18.60
N CYS A 24 -22.34 -15.63 18.73
CA CYS A 24 -22.88 -14.58 17.87
C CYS A 24 -22.78 -13.17 18.47
N GLU A 25 -22.17 -13.00 19.65
CA GLU A 25 -21.99 -11.67 20.22
C GLU A 25 -20.96 -10.88 19.39
N PRO A 26 -21.33 -9.72 18.82
CA PRO A 26 -20.38 -8.89 18.09
C PRO A 26 -19.23 -8.48 19.01
N THR A 27 -18.00 -8.53 18.48
CA THR A 27 -16.79 -8.20 19.23
C THR A 27 -16.95 -6.85 19.92
N LYS A 28 -16.75 -6.81 21.24
CA LYS A 28 -16.87 -5.57 22.01
C LYS A 28 -15.93 -4.50 21.44
N PRO A 29 -16.42 -3.28 21.15
CA PRO A 29 -15.58 -2.21 20.63
C PRO A 29 -14.42 -1.94 21.60
N GLN A 30 -13.19 -2.18 21.15
CA GLN A 30 -12.01 -1.84 21.93
C GLN A 30 -11.75 -0.34 21.79
N PRO A 31 -11.53 0.40 22.91
CA PRO A 31 -11.15 1.79 22.82
C PRO A 31 -9.82 1.92 22.07
N ARG A 32 -9.77 2.83 21.09
CA ARG A 32 -8.58 3.09 20.27
C ARG A 32 -7.43 3.49 21.20
N GLN A 33 -6.30 2.79 21.13
CA GLN A 33 -5.14 3.12 21.97
C GLN A 33 -4.66 4.53 21.64
N VAL A 34 -4.43 5.35 22.67
CA VAL A 34 -3.86 6.70 22.52
C VAL A 34 -2.35 6.57 22.29
N VAL A 35 -1.97 6.17 21.09
CA VAL A 35 -0.58 6.18 20.64
C VAL A 35 -0.34 7.53 19.98
N THR A 36 0.64 8.28 20.49
CA THR A 36 1.04 9.54 19.85
C THR A 36 1.98 9.23 18.69
N ILE A 37 1.62 9.66 17.49
CA ILE A 37 2.44 9.52 16.29
C ILE A 37 3.20 10.85 16.09
N PRO A 38 4.54 10.87 16.19
CA PRO A 38 5.32 12.08 16.01
C PRO A 38 5.18 12.70 14.61
N ASP A 39 5.40 14.01 14.52
CA ASP A 39 5.45 14.70 13.23
C ASP A 39 6.60 14.13 12.38
N GLY A 40 6.28 13.74 11.14
CA GLY A 40 7.27 13.16 10.22
C GLY A 40 7.57 11.67 10.44
N GLU A 41 6.80 10.96 11.28
CA GLU A 41 6.95 9.52 11.46
C GLU A 41 6.65 8.75 10.17
N ILE A 42 7.64 8.04 9.65
CA ILE A 42 7.54 7.27 8.40
C ILE A 42 7.29 5.78 8.69
N ASP A 43 7.78 5.23 9.80
CA ASP A 43 7.67 3.79 10.10
C ASP A 43 6.20 3.41 10.31
N PRO A 44 5.58 2.64 9.39
CA PRO A 44 4.17 2.30 9.50
C PRO A 44 3.88 1.41 10.72
N THR A 45 4.89 0.82 11.35
CA THR A 45 4.73 0.03 12.58
C THR A 45 4.20 0.87 13.74
N LEU A 46 4.66 2.12 13.91
CA LEU A 46 4.16 2.99 14.98
C LEU A 46 2.70 3.41 14.72
N TRP A 47 2.37 3.69 13.46
CA TRP A 47 1.00 3.94 13.01
C TRP A 47 0.10 2.73 13.27
N GLY A 48 0.58 1.52 12.99
CA GLY A 48 -0.16 0.27 13.19
C GLY A 48 -0.43 -0.09 14.65
N ARG A 49 0.34 0.44 15.62
CA ARG A 49 -0.01 0.31 17.04
C ARG A 49 -1.28 1.10 17.38
N ALA A 50 -1.50 2.23 16.73
CA ALA A 50 -2.70 3.05 16.87
C ALA A 50 -3.88 2.50 16.05
N PHE A 51 -3.60 1.93 14.87
CA PHE A 51 -4.57 1.49 13.85
C PHE A 51 -4.25 0.06 13.37
N PRO A 52 -4.43 -0.96 14.23
CA PRO A 52 -3.99 -2.33 13.94
C PRO A 52 -4.77 -2.97 12.77
N GLU A 53 -6.06 -2.69 12.64
CA GLU A 53 -6.87 -3.27 11.56
C GLU A 53 -6.45 -2.73 10.19
N GLU A 54 -6.29 -1.41 10.08
CA GLU A 54 -5.84 -0.75 8.87
C GLU A 54 -4.41 -1.15 8.49
N PHE A 55 -3.52 -1.29 9.49
CA PHE A 55 -2.15 -1.74 9.26
C PHE A 55 -2.07 -3.18 8.77
N GLU A 56 -2.87 -4.09 9.35
CA GLU A 56 -2.94 -5.46 8.85
C GLU A 56 -3.53 -5.52 7.43
N LEU A 57 -4.53 -4.70 7.11
CA LEU A 57 -5.04 -4.60 5.73
C LEU A 57 -4.00 -4.04 4.75
N TRP A 58 -3.19 -3.07 5.16
CA TRP A 58 -2.09 -2.55 4.35
C TRP A 58 -1.03 -3.64 4.09
N LYS A 59 -0.67 -4.43 5.10
CA LYS A 59 0.28 -5.55 4.97
C LYS A 59 -0.21 -6.64 4.01
N LYS A 60 -1.53 -6.89 3.96
CA LYS A 60 -2.12 -7.86 3.01
C LYS A 60 -1.86 -7.53 1.54
N THR A 61 -1.38 -6.34 1.21
CA THR A 61 -0.93 -6.02 -0.16
C THR A 61 0.34 -6.78 -0.56
N GLU A 62 1.05 -7.41 0.38
CA GLU A 62 2.14 -8.35 0.12
C GLU A 62 1.63 -9.76 -0.22
N GLU A 63 0.39 -10.09 0.14
CA GLU A 63 -0.13 -11.45 -0.03
C GLU A 63 -0.60 -11.71 -1.47
N PRO A 64 -0.14 -12.78 -2.15
CA PRO A 64 -0.65 -13.16 -3.46
C PRO A 64 -2.11 -13.63 -3.35
N VAL A 65 -2.86 -13.54 -4.46
CA VAL A 65 -4.20 -14.14 -4.51
C VAL A 65 -4.10 -15.63 -4.82
N SER A 66 -4.67 -16.47 -3.96
CA SER A 66 -4.59 -17.93 -4.06
C SER A 66 -5.35 -18.54 -5.25
N ALA A 67 -6.32 -17.80 -5.78
CA ALA A 67 -7.09 -18.18 -6.95
C ALA A 67 -7.27 -16.96 -7.84
N ARG A 68 -7.07 -17.14 -9.15
CA ARG A 68 -7.27 -16.10 -10.15
C ARG A 68 -8.70 -15.56 -10.07
N ARG A 69 -8.82 -14.25 -9.83
CA ARG A 69 -10.12 -13.56 -9.73
C ARG A 69 -10.43 -12.69 -10.93
N SER A 70 -9.42 -12.32 -11.72
CA SER A 70 -9.58 -11.42 -12.85
C SER A 70 -9.09 -12.07 -14.14
N LYS A 71 -9.82 -11.84 -15.23
CA LYS A 71 -9.38 -12.25 -16.56
C LYS A 71 -8.15 -11.47 -17.02
N TYR A 72 -8.02 -10.20 -16.67
CA TYR A 72 -7.01 -9.30 -17.26
C TYR A 72 -6.02 -8.73 -16.25
N LYS A 73 -6.29 -8.81 -14.94
CA LYS A 73 -5.44 -8.24 -13.88
C LYS A 73 -4.87 -9.34 -13.03
N THR A 74 -3.72 -9.85 -13.46
CA THR A 74 -3.14 -11.10 -12.96
C THR A 74 -1.83 -10.87 -12.21
N GLY A 75 -1.42 -9.63 -11.94
CA GLY A 75 -0.14 -9.33 -11.27
C GLY A 75 -0.03 -9.85 -9.83
N MET A 76 -1.16 -10.23 -9.23
CA MET A 76 -1.22 -10.88 -7.91
C MET A 76 -1.46 -12.40 -7.98
N ASP A 77 -1.69 -12.97 -9.17
CA ASP A 77 -2.16 -14.36 -9.36
C ASP A 77 -1.07 -15.43 -9.12
N SER A 78 0.20 -15.03 -8.98
CA SER A 78 1.35 -15.92 -8.83
C SER A 78 2.39 -15.32 -7.88
N GLY A 79 3.21 -16.19 -7.25
CA GLY A 79 4.14 -15.89 -6.15
C GLY A 79 5.19 -14.77 -6.37
N PRO A 80 6.51 -15.02 -6.24
CA PRO A 80 7.49 -13.93 -6.16
C PRO A 80 7.63 -13.13 -7.47
N VAL A 81 7.46 -13.78 -8.63
CA VAL A 81 7.62 -13.17 -9.96
C VAL A 81 6.28 -12.72 -10.54
N THR A 82 6.25 -11.50 -11.07
CA THR A 82 5.08 -10.91 -11.71
C THR A 82 4.91 -11.35 -13.17
N MET A 83 3.73 -11.09 -13.73
CA MET A 83 3.34 -11.49 -15.08
C MET A 83 3.87 -10.51 -16.12
N ASP A 84 4.65 -11.01 -17.08
CA ASP A 84 5.17 -10.23 -18.19
C ASP A 84 4.06 -9.80 -19.16
N LYS A 85 3.89 -8.49 -19.35
CA LYS A 85 2.91 -7.94 -20.29
C LYS A 85 3.36 -8.03 -21.74
N LEU A 86 4.67 -8.09 -22.01
CA LEU A 86 5.19 -8.20 -23.36
C LEU A 86 4.79 -9.55 -23.97
N SER A 87 4.79 -10.62 -23.18
CA SER A 87 4.26 -11.93 -23.59
C SER A 87 2.73 -11.94 -23.75
N HIS A 88 1.99 -11.27 -22.88
CA HIS A 88 0.52 -11.20 -22.97
C HIS A 88 0.03 -10.35 -24.15
N PHE A 89 0.79 -9.30 -24.50
CA PHE A 89 0.49 -8.38 -25.58
C PHE A 89 1.72 -8.24 -26.49
N PRO A 90 1.99 -9.23 -27.37
CA PRO A 90 3.26 -9.32 -28.12
C PRO A 90 3.63 -8.08 -28.94
N TYR A 91 2.64 -7.34 -29.41
CA TYR A 91 2.86 -6.10 -30.15
C TYR A 91 3.53 -5.00 -29.29
N MET A 92 3.41 -5.04 -27.96
CA MET A 92 4.05 -4.08 -27.06
C MET A 92 5.57 -4.19 -27.10
N ALA A 93 6.12 -5.40 -27.25
CA ALA A 93 7.57 -5.58 -27.38
C ALA A 93 8.13 -4.84 -28.61
N LEU A 94 7.38 -4.87 -29.73
CA LEU A 94 7.74 -4.14 -30.94
C LEU A 94 7.59 -2.63 -30.76
N LEU A 95 6.43 -2.17 -30.25
CA LEU A 95 6.15 -0.74 -30.08
C LEU A 95 7.07 -0.06 -29.06
N PHE A 96 7.52 -0.79 -28.04
CA PHE A 96 8.39 -0.27 -26.99
C PHE A 96 9.85 -0.65 -27.19
N ASN A 97 10.21 -1.19 -28.35
CA ASN A 97 11.61 -1.48 -28.65
C ASN A 97 12.43 -0.17 -28.67
N GLY A 98 13.61 -0.19 -28.05
CA GLY A 98 14.53 0.96 -27.98
C GLY A 98 14.69 1.59 -26.58
N TRP A 99 13.96 1.13 -25.58
CA TRP A 99 14.11 1.54 -24.17
C TRP A 99 13.55 0.46 -23.23
N GLY A 100 13.68 0.65 -21.91
CA GLY A 100 13.45 -0.43 -20.97
C GLY A 100 12.04 -1.03 -20.95
N PHE A 101 11.01 -0.31 -21.40
CA PHE A 101 9.67 -0.89 -21.49
C PHE A 101 9.55 -2.02 -22.52
N GLY A 102 10.42 -2.05 -23.54
CA GLY A 102 10.51 -3.16 -24.50
C GLY A 102 11.37 -4.33 -24.01
N VAL A 103 12.00 -4.19 -22.83
CA VAL A 103 12.82 -5.23 -22.20
C VAL A 103 12.02 -5.90 -21.09
N GLU A 104 11.48 -5.09 -20.16
CA GLU A 104 10.69 -5.61 -19.05
C GLU A 104 9.55 -4.65 -18.71
N TYR A 105 8.31 -5.17 -18.78
CA TYR A 105 7.13 -4.46 -18.35
C TYR A 105 6.06 -5.42 -17.84
N ASN A 106 5.94 -5.50 -16.52
CA ASN A 106 5.10 -6.49 -15.86
C ASN A 106 3.75 -5.91 -15.39
N GLU A 107 2.79 -6.79 -15.07
CA GLU A 107 1.55 -6.41 -14.40
C GLU A 107 1.85 -5.86 -12.99
N PRO A 108 1.11 -4.83 -12.53
CA PRO A 108 1.29 -4.28 -11.19
C PRO A 108 0.80 -5.25 -10.12
N ARG A 109 1.44 -5.18 -8.95
CA ARG A 109 1.10 -5.93 -7.74
C ARG A 109 0.74 -4.97 -6.60
N GLY A 110 0.58 -5.50 -5.39
CA GLY A 110 0.20 -4.71 -4.23
C GLY A 110 1.27 -3.71 -3.79
N HIS A 111 0.83 -2.72 -3.02
CA HIS A 111 1.63 -1.56 -2.60
C HIS A 111 2.91 -1.92 -1.83
N ALA A 112 2.93 -3.03 -1.07
CA ALA A 112 4.11 -3.52 -0.37
C ALA A 112 5.33 -3.76 -1.30
N TYR A 113 5.09 -4.04 -2.58
CA TYR A 113 6.15 -4.35 -3.54
C TYR A 113 6.68 -3.14 -4.32
N MET A 114 6.15 -1.93 -4.08
CA MET A 114 6.41 -0.77 -4.93
C MET A 114 7.90 -0.49 -5.20
N VAL A 115 8.72 -0.43 -4.15
CA VAL A 115 10.16 -0.17 -4.32
C VAL A 115 10.91 -1.46 -4.65
N ARG A 116 10.53 -2.61 -4.09
CA ARG A 116 11.14 -3.92 -4.36
C ARG A 116 11.11 -4.27 -5.85
N ASP A 117 9.93 -4.18 -6.46
CA ASP A 117 9.77 -4.43 -7.90
C ASP A 117 10.57 -3.40 -8.74
N GLN A 118 10.77 -2.17 -8.24
CA GLN A 118 11.62 -1.17 -8.89
C GLN A 118 13.12 -1.46 -8.72
N LEU A 119 13.53 -2.17 -7.67
CA LEU A 119 14.92 -2.57 -7.46
C LEU A 119 15.29 -3.80 -8.30
N GLU A 120 14.32 -4.68 -8.53
CA GLU A 120 14.49 -5.93 -9.28
C GLU A 120 14.28 -5.80 -10.79
N ILE A 121 13.59 -4.74 -11.23
CA ILE A 121 13.38 -4.45 -12.66
C ILE A 121 14.70 -4.33 -13.42
N ASP A 122 14.69 -4.69 -14.70
CA ASP A 122 15.79 -4.47 -15.61
C ASP A 122 16.27 -3.01 -15.55
N SER A 123 17.59 -2.84 -15.41
CA SER A 123 18.22 -1.55 -15.18
C SER A 123 17.94 -0.51 -16.28
N SER A 124 17.59 -0.94 -17.49
CA SER A 124 17.18 -0.04 -18.58
C SER A 124 15.90 0.76 -18.25
N ARG A 125 15.11 0.33 -17.26
CA ARG A 125 13.94 1.07 -16.74
C ARG A 125 14.30 2.15 -15.73
N LEU A 126 15.53 2.18 -15.21
CA LEU A 126 15.97 3.10 -14.15
C LEU A 126 16.79 4.29 -14.66
N GLY A 127 16.98 4.41 -15.98
CA GLY A 127 17.80 5.44 -16.60
C GLY A 127 17.33 6.89 -16.38
N ALA A 128 16.06 7.10 -16.01
CA ALA A 128 15.52 8.42 -15.73
C ALA A 128 16.02 9.02 -14.40
N GLY A 129 16.65 8.22 -13.52
CA GLY A 129 17.27 8.70 -12.29
C GLY A 129 16.33 8.74 -11.08
N GLY A 130 16.65 9.59 -10.11
CA GLY A 130 15.97 9.66 -8.82
C GLY A 130 14.51 10.09 -8.90
N VAL A 131 14.09 10.74 -10.00
CA VAL A 131 12.68 11.04 -10.28
C VAL A 131 11.79 9.79 -10.18
N CYS A 132 12.32 8.61 -10.48
CA CYS A 132 11.60 7.34 -10.40
C CYS A 132 11.14 6.99 -8.96
N LEU A 133 11.70 7.61 -7.91
CA LEU A 133 11.26 7.45 -6.52
C LEU A 133 10.02 8.29 -6.16
N SER A 134 9.64 9.25 -7.00
CA SER A 134 8.61 10.27 -6.69
C SER A 134 7.27 9.67 -6.28
N CYS A 135 6.91 8.52 -6.86
CA CYS A 135 5.65 7.83 -6.58
C CYS A 135 5.88 6.45 -5.94
N LYS A 136 7.03 6.25 -5.28
CA LYS A 136 7.45 4.92 -4.78
C LYS A 136 7.77 4.91 -3.30
N SER A 137 8.46 5.93 -2.80
CA SER A 137 8.92 5.98 -1.41
C SER A 137 8.30 7.13 -0.62
N PRO A 138 7.96 6.95 0.67
CA PRO A 138 7.53 8.04 1.56
C PRO A 138 8.62 9.09 1.80
N TYR A 139 9.88 8.77 1.50
CA TYR A 139 11.00 9.71 1.60
C TYR A 139 11.04 10.73 0.45
N ALA A 140 10.27 10.52 -0.63
CA ALA A 140 10.33 11.36 -1.83
C ALA A 140 10.16 12.87 -1.55
N PRO A 141 9.16 13.34 -0.76
CA PRO A 141 9.01 14.76 -0.48
C PRO A 141 10.22 15.36 0.25
N LYS A 142 10.78 14.64 1.24
CA LYS A 142 11.95 15.08 2.00
C LYS A 142 13.21 15.13 1.12
N LEU A 143 13.45 14.08 0.34
CA LEU A 143 14.60 14.03 -0.57
C LEU A 143 14.51 15.11 -1.66
N HIS A 144 13.32 15.35 -2.21
CA HIS A 144 13.09 16.46 -3.12
C HIS A 144 13.41 17.80 -2.47
N GLN A 145 12.96 18.04 -1.24
CA GLN A 145 13.23 19.28 -0.51
C GLN A 145 14.74 19.47 -0.24
N GLU A 146 15.46 18.41 0.12
CA GLU A 146 16.89 18.47 0.45
C GLU A 146 17.80 18.58 -0.79
N MET A 147 17.42 17.96 -1.91
CA MET A 147 18.27 17.83 -3.09
C MET A 147 17.86 18.78 -4.23
N GLY A 148 16.64 19.31 -4.22
CA GLY A 148 16.12 20.13 -5.30
C GLY A 148 16.18 19.41 -6.65
N VAL A 149 16.74 20.09 -7.67
CA VAL A 149 16.84 19.52 -9.03
C VAL A 149 17.65 18.22 -9.07
N ASP A 150 18.61 18.05 -8.16
CA ASP A 150 19.44 16.85 -8.09
C ASP A 150 18.64 15.60 -7.72
N TYR A 151 17.52 15.74 -7.01
CA TYR A 151 16.60 14.63 -6.74
C TYR A 151 16.16 13.95 -8.04
N PHE A 152 15.90 14.73 -9.08
CA PHE A 152 15.36 14.20 -10.34
C PHE A 152 16.44 13.57 -11.21
N ARG A 153 17.53 14.31 -11.45
CA ARG A 153 18.54 13.98 -12.48
C ARG A 153 19.63 13.02 -12.02
N LYS A 154 19.88 12.89 -10.71
CA LYS A 154 20.93 11.99 -10.22
C LYS A 154 20.53 10.52 -10.44
N PRO A 155 21.51 9.61 -10.58
CA PRO A 155 21.23 8.19 -10.74
C PRO A 155 20.31 7.65 -9.65
N PHE A 156 19.38 6.76 -10.03
CA PHE A 156 18.38 6.20 -9.12
C PHE A 156 18.99 5.64 -7.83
N LYS A 157 20.05 4.83 -7.94
CA LYS A 157 20.74 4.21 -6.80
C LYS A 157 21.42 5.23 -5.88
N GLU A 158 21.89 6.36 -6.42
CA GLU A 158 22.47 7.43 -5.62
C GLU A 158 21.40 8.10 -4.75
N VAL A 159 20.24 8.43 -5.33
CA VAL A 159 19.13 9.04 -4.58
C VAL A 159 18.56 8.05 -3.56
N LEU A 160 18.40 6.78 -3.93
CA LEU A 160 17.98 5.71 -3.02
C LEU A 160 18.93 5.55 -1.83
N SER A 161 20.25 5.73 -2.04
CA SER A 161 21.24 5.57 -0.97
C SER A 161 21.07 6.57 0.19
N ARG A 162 20.37 7.68 -0.06
CA ARG A 162 20.02 8.71 0.94
C ARG A 162 18.92 8.26 1.90
N ILE A 163 18.20 7.20 1.57
CA ILE A 163 17.22 6.56 2.45
C ILE A 163 17.97 5.62 3.41
N PRO A 164 17.64 5.63 4.72
CA PRO A 164 18.18 4.67 5.68
C PRO A 164 18.05 3.23 5.15
N GLU A 165 19.09 2.42 5.31
CA GLU A 165 19.16 1.09 4.71
C GLU A 165 17.93 0.22 5.03
N ALA A 166 17.49 0.24 6.28
CA ALA A 166 16.31 -0.50 6.75
C ALA A 166 15.00 -0.12 6.05
N ASN A 167 14.94 1.04 5.38
CA ASN A 167 13.73 1.58 4.76
C ASN A 167 13.89 1.74 3.24
N ARG A 168 14.97 1.24 2.63
CA ARG A 168 15.20 1.37 1.18
C ARG A 168 14.21 0.58 0.34
N ASP A 169 13.57 -0.43 0.88
CA ASP A 169 12.52 -1.20 0.22
C ASP A 169 11.10 -0.78 0.64
N LEU A 170 10.98 0.20 1.55
CA LEU A 170 9.70 0.71 2.02
C LEU A 170 8.95 1.44 0.89
N GLY A 171 7.87 0.81 0.44
CA GLY A 171 6.87 1.40 -0.45
C GLY A 171 5.99 2.44 0.24
N VAL A 172 4.88 2.79 -0.39
CA VAL A 172 3.90 3.75 0.17
C VAL A 172 3.52 3.39 1.61
N ALA A 173 3.53 4.38 2.49
CA ALA A 173 3.27 4.23 3.92
C ALA A 173 2.08 5.09 4.37
N CYS A 174 1.65 4.93 5.61
CA CYS A 174 0.51 5.65 6.20
C CYS A 174 0.66 7.18 6.04
N ILE A 175 1.87 7.67 6.28
CA ILE A 175 2.24 9.08 6.21
C ILE A 175 2.05 9.68 4.81
N ASP A 176 2.03 8.88 3.73
CA ASP A 176 1.85 9.40 2.38
C ASP A 176 0.46 9.99 2.17
N CYS A 177 -0.53 9.52 2.92
CA CYS A 177 -1.94 9.84 2.72
C CYS A 177 -2.65 10.38 3.97
N HIS A 178 -2.08 10.20 5.18
CA HIS A 178 -2.72 10.58 6.44
C HIS A 178 -1.92 11.61 7.23
N ASP A 179 -2.64 12.53 7.87
CA ASP A 179 -2.11 13.39 8.93
C ASP A 179 -1.94 12.60 10.23
N ASN A 180 -0.83 12.80 10.93
CA ASN A 180 -0.49 12.03 12.14
C ASN A 180 -1.30 12.44 13.38
N LYS A 181 -1.97 13.60 13.36
CA LYS A 181 -2.70 14.15 14.51
C LYS A 181 -4.14 13.68 14.55
N ASP A 182 -4.79 13.62 13.40
CA ASP A 182 -6.23 13.32 13.30
C ASP A 182 -6.60 12.27 12.24
N MET A 183 -5.62 11.72 11.52
CA MET A 183 -5.80 10.77 10.41
C MET A 183 -6.60 11.30 9.22
N SER A 184 -6.83 12.61 9.15
CA SER A 184 -7.42 13.24 7.97
C SER A 184 -6.55 12.98 6.73
N LEU A 185 -7.19 12.98 5.57
CA LEU A 185 -6.50 12.76 4.30
C LEU A 185 -5.61 13.97 3.99
N ARG A 186 -4.38 13.72 3.58
CA ARG A 186 -3.43 14.75 3.17
C ARG A 186 -2.76 14.37 1.85
N ILE A 187 -2.29 15.39 1.12
CA ILE A 187 -1.49 15.21 -0.08
C ILE A 187 -0.02 15.41 0.29
N SER A 188 0.72 14.31 0.48
CA SER A 188 2.17 14.36 0.74
C SER A 188 2.99 14.80 -0.48
N ARG A 189 2.49 14.55 -1.70
CA ARG A 189 3.16 14.84 -2.97
C ARG A 189 2.94 16.29 -3.40
N GLY A 190 3.37 17.22 -2.54
CA GLY A 190 3.25 18.66 -2.80
C GLY A 190 3.96 19.09 -4.08
N PHE A 191 5.18 18.61 -4.28
CA PHE A 191 6.02 18.95 -5.43
C PHE A 191 5.54 18.42 -6.79
N THR A 192 4.47 17.62 -6.82
CA THR A 192 3.84 17.15 -8.07
C THR A 192 2.35 17.47 -8.10
N LEU A 193 1.54 16.81 -7.28
CA LEU A 193 0.08 16.89 -7.36
C LEU A 193 -0.46 18.26 -6.92
N VAL A 194 0.11 18.86 -5.87
CA VAL A 194 -0.31 20.21 -5.44
C VAL A 194 0.09 21.26 -6.47
N GLU A 195 1.28 21.17 -7.05
CA GLU A 195 1.68 22.06 -8.16
C GLU A 195 0.78 21.87 -9.39
N ALA A 196 0.37 20.64 -9.71
CA ALA A 196 -0.60 20.38 -10.77
C ALA A 196 -1.96 21.03 -10.47
N PHE A 197 -2.49 20.91 -9.24
CA PHE A 197 -3.73 21.59 -8.85
C PHE A 197 -3.65 23.10 -8.99
N LYS A 198 -2.55 23.72 -8.53
CA LYS A 198 -2.31 25.16 -8.70
C LYS A 198 -2.35 25.57 -10.17
N SER A 199 -1.72 24.79 -11.06
CA SER A 199 -1.71 25.06 -12.51
C SER A 199 -3.10 25.01 -13.16
N MET A 200 -4.02 24.24 -12.57
CA MET A 200 -5.41 24.12 -13.01
C MET A 200 -6.35 25.12 -12.32
N GLY A 201 -5.83 25.98 -11.43
CA GLY A 201 -6.65 26.89 -10.63
C GLY A 201 -7.47 26.20 -9.53
N VAL A 202 -7.10 24.98 -9.16
CA VAL A 202 -7.73 24.23 -8.06
C VAL A 202 -6.99 24.53 -6.77
N ASP A 203 -7.73 24.92 -5.73
CA ASP A 203 -7.21 25.13 -4.38
C ASP A 203 -7.30 23.82 -3.57
N PRO A 204 -6.16 23.15 -3.27
CA PRO A 204 -6.18 21.88 -2.55
C PRO A 204 -6.81 21.97 -1.15
N ALA A 205 -6.79 23.15 -0.53
CA ALA A 205 -7.38 23.35 0.80
C ALA A 205 -8.92 23.32 0.77
N LYS A 206 -9.53 23.43 -0.41
CA LYS A 206 -10.99 23.38 -0.60
C LYS A 206 -11.49 22.04 -1.11
N LEU A 207 -10.60 21.07 -1.31
CA LEU A 207 -11.00 19.73 -1.74
C LEU A 207 -11.89 19.10 -0.69
N THR A 208 -13.04 18.61 -1.14
CA THR A 208 -13.95 17.84 -0.31
C THR A 208 -13.31 16.50 0.07
N ARG A 209 -13.80 15.90 1.15
CA ARG A 209 -13.40 14.54 1.55
C ARG A 209 -13.60 13.52 0.41
N GLN A 210 -14.60 13.71 -0.44
CA GLN A 210 -14.87 12.78 -1.54
C GLN A 210 -13.85 12.93 -2.66
N GLU A 211 -13.44 14.16 -2.99
CA GLU A 211 -12.37 14.40 -3.97
C GLU A 211 -11.03 13.86 -3.47
N MET A 212 -10.74 13.99 -2.17
CA MET A 212 -9.52 13.46 -1.55
C MET A 212 -9.44 11.91 -1.53
N ARG A 213 -10.52 11.20 -1.89
CA ARG A 213 -10.55 9.73 -1.99
C ARG A 213 -10.24 9.22 -3.40
N SER A 214 -9.69 10.07 -4.27
CA SER A 214 -9.35 9.78 -5.66
C SER A 214 -7.96 10.28 -6.03
#